data_AF-A0A7X0NQN0-F1
#
_entry.id   AF-A0A7X0NQN0-F1
#
_cell.length_a   1.000
_cell.length_b   1.000
_cell.length_c   1.000
_cell.angle_alpha   90.00
_cell.angle_beta   90.00
_cell.angle_gamma   90.00
#
_symmetry.space_group_name_H-M   'P 1'
#
loop_
_entity.id
_entity.type
_entity.pdbx_description
1 polymer ?
#
loop_
_entity_poly.entity_id
_entity_poly.type
_entity_poly.pdbx_seq_one_letter_code
_entity_poly.pdbx_strand_id
1 'polypeptide(L)'
;MRKILATVIAVAALVAGGAPAAAAGGWAMTFLDPAPARFESGTSYALGFWVLQHGTHPFEGKMDPVGLRLTGEDGTRLDFKGTALPEAAHYLASVVVPDGVWKVEGVQGPFQPYEVGTLTVPGALRIKPVEPGLADAIAQGGHDYWGDVRPPGFAPGDGTAAPAPGSGTAATAVPGFGEGTAATAAAGSGGSASPSAQVGGSGGVPAYMLLLAAAGGAVVAWAALGLPVARRRRRREAEPERSPEDTIVISG
;
A
#
# COMPACT_ATOMS: atom_id res chain seq x y z
N MET A 1 31.85 -34.35 -3.92
CA MET A 1 32.01 -32.93 -3.54
C MET A 1 31.31 -31.97 -4.51
N ARG A 2 31.56 -32.03 -5.83
CA ARG A 2 30.90 -31.12 -6.82
C ARG A 2 29.36 -31.15 -6.80
N LYS A 3 28.74 -32.32 -6.59
CA LYS A 3 27.28 -32.46 -6.51
C LYS A 3 26.69 -31.80 -5.26
N ILE A 4 27.38 -31.87 -4.13
CA ILE A 4 26.95 -31.26 -2.86
C ILE A 4 27.03 -29.73 -2.96
N LEU A 5 28.10 -29.21 -3.58
CA LEU A 5 28.27 -27.77 -3.80
C LEU A 5 27.18 -27.19 -4.72
N ALA A 6 26.80 -27.92 -5.78
CA ALA A 6 25.72 -27.51 -6.67
C ALA A 6 24.36 -27.48 -5.96
N THR A 7 24.08 -28.44 -5.07
CA THR A 7 22.84 -28.44 -4.27
C THR A 7 22.79 -27.27 -3.29
N VAL A 8 23.90 -26.94 -2.62
CA VAL A 8 23.97 -25.80 -1.69
C VAL A 8 23.76 -24.46 -2.42
N ILE A 9 24.34 -24.30 -3.61
CA ILE A 9 24.16 -23.09 -4.43
C ILE A 9 22.71 -22.96 -4.93
N ALA A 10 22.08 -24.06 -5.33
CA ALA A 10 20.68 -24.05 -5.78
C ALA A 10 19.69 -23.72 -4.64
N VAL A 11 19.93 -24.23 -3.43
CA VAL A 11 19.13 -23.89 -2.24
C VAL A 11 19.37 -22.45 -1.79
N ALA A 12 20.61 -21.96 -1.83
CA ALA A 12 20.92 -20.56 -1.53
C ALA A 12 20.29 -19.59 -2.54
N ALA A 13 20.23 -19.94 -3.82
CA ALA A 13 19.53 -19.16 -4.84
C ALA A 13 18.00 -19.14 -4.66
N LEU A 14 17.42 -20.22 -4.12
CA LEU A 14 15.99 -20.28 -3.81
C LEU A 14 15.61 -19.42 -2.58
N VAL A 15 16.51 -19.34 -1.59
CA VAL A 15 16.34 -18.48 -0.40
C VAL A 15 16.60 -17.00 -0.73
N ALA A 16 17.54 -16.72 -1.62
CA ALA A 16 17.84 -15.35 -2.07
C ALA A 16 16.85 -14.81 -3.13
N GLY A 17 16.17 -15.71 -3.84
CA GLY A 17 15.19 -15.39 -4.88
C GLY A 17 13.74 -15.30 -4.39
N GLY A 18 13.52 -15.29 -3.06
CA GLY A 18 12.22 -15.01 -2.49
C GLY A 18 11.76 -13.63 -2.95
N ALA A 19 10.89 -13.59 -3.97
CA ALA A 19 10.11 -12.40 -4.28
C ALA A 19 9.52 -11.89 -2.95
N PRO A 20 9.57 -10.57 -2.67
CA PRO A 20 9.08 -10.06 -1.41
C PRO A 20 7.65 -10.56 -1.23
N ALA A 21 7.34 -11.12 -0.07
CA ALA A 21 6.00 -11.54 0.33
C ALA A 21 5.06 -10.33 0.53
N ALA A 22 5.17 -9.33 -0.33
CA ALA A 22 4.45 -8.07 -0.34
C ALA A 22 3.18 -8.12 -1.21
N ALA A 23 2.73 -9.31 -1.61
CA ALA A 23 1.64 -9.45 -2.59
C ALA A 23 0.24 -9.65 -1.99
N ALA A 24 0.06 -9.64 -0.67
CA ALA A 24 -1.31 -9.66 -0.09
C ALA A 24 -1.47 -8.99 1.29
N GLY A 25 -0.41 -8.46 1.90
CA GLY A 25 -0.47 -8.01 3.31
C GLY A 25 0.23 -6.70 3.64
N GLY A 26 1.20 -6.24 2.84
CA GLY A 26 2.23 -5.30 3.28
C GLY A 26 2.09 -3.85 2.80
N TRP A 27 0.89 -3.36 2.51
CA TRP A 27 0.69 -1.98 2.07
C TRP A 27 -0.48 -1.30 2.78
N ALA A 28 -0.38 0.02 2.88
CA ALA A 28 -1.46 0.89 3.34
C ALA A 28 -1.59 2.09 2.41
N MET A 29 -2.75 2.74 2.46
CA MET A 29 -3.05 3.99 1.76
C MET A 29 -3.27 5.10 2.75
N THR A 30 -2.83 6.30 2.38
CA THR A 30 -3.12 7.52 3.12
C THR A 30 -4.17 8.35 2.38
N PHE A 31 -5.29 8.64 3.04
CA PHE A 31 -6.36 9.52 2.56
C PHE A 31 -6.32 10.83 3.33
N LEU A 32 -6.54 11.96 2.68
CA LEU A 32 -6.64 13.25 3.36
C LEU A 32 -8.08 13.66 3.57
N ASP A 33 -8.35 14.29 4.70
CA ASP A 33 -9.55 15.10 4.88
C ASP A 33 -9.55 16.27 3.88
N PRO A 34 -10.71 16.93 3.67
CA PRO A 34 -10.78 18.12 2.84
C PRO A 34 -9.72 19.16 3.24
N ALA A 35 -8.76 19.38 2.35
CA ALA A 35 -7.70 20.36 2.58
C ALA A 35 -8.22 21.80 2.36
N PRO A 36 -7.57 22.80 2.97
CA PRO A 36 -7.83 24.20 2.65
C PRO A 36 -7.74 24.46 1.14
N ALA A 37 -8.60 25.35 0.63
CA ALA A 37 -8.60 25.72 -0.78
C ALA A 37 -7.28 26.39 -1.22
N ARG A 38 -6.56 27.03 -0.27
CA ARG A 38 -5.27 27.67 -0.52
C ARG A 38 -4.34 27.55 0.69
N PHE A 39 -3.06 27.34 0.41
CA PHE A 39 -1.95 27.35 1.34
C PHE A 39 -1.07 28.58 1.10
N GLU A 40 -0.63 29.21 2.18
CA GLU A 40 0.32 30.32 2.20
C GLU A 40 1.60 29.93 2.93
N SER A 41 2.71 30.52 2.51
CA SER A 41 4.02 30.37 3.13
C SER A 41 3.99 30.67 4.63
N GLY A 42 4.60 29.80 5.43
CA GLY A 42 4.79 30.03 6.87
C GLY A 42 3.51 30.02 7.71
N THR A 43 2.34 29.77 7.10
CA THR A 43 1.07 29.62 7.82
C THR A 43 0.93 28.20 8.34
N SER A 44 0.42 28.07 9.57
CA SER A 44 0.14 26.77 10.19
C SER A 44 -1.22 26.26 9.76
N TYR A 45 -1.25 25.02 9.26
CA TYR A 45 -2.47 24.31 8.87
C TYR A 45 -2.59 23.01 9.65
N ALA A 46 -3.81 22.66 10.04
CA ALA A 46 -4.13 21.37 10.62
C ALA A 46 -4.70 20.47 9.50
N LEU A 47 -3.97 19.40 9.16
CA LEU A 47 -4.37 18.45 8.12
C LEU A 47 -4.74 17.12 8.77
N GLY A 48 -6.00 16.74 8.64
CA GLY A 48 -6.48 15.43 9.04
C GLY A 48 -6.25 14.40 7.93
N PHE A 49 -5.92 13.17 8.32
CA PHE A 49 -5.61 12.09 7.38
C PHE A 49 -5.86 10.70 7.97
N TRP A 50 -6.15 9.75 7.10
CA TRP A 50 -6.48 8.37 7.44
C TRP A 50 -5.42 7.43 6.87
N VAL A 51 -5.00 6.41 7.64
CA VAL A 51 -4.04 5.40 7.16
C VAL A 51 -4.67 4.01 7.20
N LEU A 52 -5.08 3.50 6.04
CA LEU A 52 -5.84 2.26 5.93
C LEU A 52 -5.00 1.14 5.33
N GLN A 53 -4.94 0.02 6.04
CA GLN A 53 -4.36 -1.21 5.51
C GLN A 53 -5.19 -1.68 4.32
N HIS A 54 -4.48 -1.95 3.22
CA HIS A 54 -5.07 -2.32 1.93
C HIS A 54 -6.15 -1.34 1.44
N GLY A 55 -6.13 -0.10 1.94
CA GLY A 55 -7.12 0.92 1.61
C GLY A 55 -8.51 0.71 2.22
N THR A 56 -8.76 -0.32 3.02
CA THR A 56 -10.13 -0.73 3.42
C THR A 56 -10.41 -0.74 4.91
N HIS A 57 -9.39 -0.90 5.76
CA HIS A 57 -9.58 -1.05 7.19
C HIS A 57 -8.41 -0.47 8.00
N PRO A 58 -8.61 -0.17 9.29
CA PRO A 58 -7.51 0.19 10.19
C PRO A 58 -6.48 -0.93 10.31
N PHE A 59 -5.20 -0.58 10.42
CA PHE A 59 -4.15 -1.55 10.72
C PHE A 59 -4.24 -2.03 12.17
N GLU A 60 -4.35 -3.34 12.38
CA GLU A 60 -4.25 -3.98 13.70
C GLU A 60 -2.79 -4.08 14.13
N GLY A 61 -2.24 -2.97 14.62
CA GLY A 61 -0.86 -2.92 15.09
C GLY A 61 -0.41 -1.52 15.47
N LYS A 62 0.89 -1.36 15.68
CA LYS A 62 1.49 -0.06 16.01
C LYS A 62 1.80 0.72 14.73
N MET A 63 1.05 1.79 14.47
CA MET A 63 1.35 2.75 13.41
C MET A 63 2.38 3.78 13.92
N ASP A 64 3.66 3.41 13.88
CA ASP A 64 4.75 4.27 14.36
C ASP A 64 6.03 4.05 13.52
N PRO A 65 6.60 5.10 12.89
CA PRO A 65 6.12 6.49 12.87
C PRO A 65 4.86 6.68 12.02
N VAL A 66 4.03 7.67 12.36
CA VAL A 66 2.88 8.11 11.56
C VAL A 66 2.93 9.61 11.33
N GLY A 67 2.60 10.08 10.12
CA GLY A 67 2.69 11.50 9.79
C GLY A 67 2.58 11.80 8.31
N LEU A 68 2.90 13.05 7.96
CA LEU A 68 3.02 13.52 6.58
C LEU A 68 4.47 13.92 6.31
N ARG A 69 4.99 13.57 5.13
CA ARG A 69 6.29 13.99 4.63
C ARG A 69 6.12 14.81 3.37
N LEU A 70 6.72 15.98 3.36
CA LEU A 70 6.80 16.85 2.18
C LEU A 70 8.23 16.85 1.66
N THR A 71 8.42 16.52 0.39
CA THR A 71 9.73 16.55 -0.27
C THR A 71 9.73 17.59 -1.39
N GLY A 72 10.59 18.59 -1.29
CA GLY A 72 10.79 19.62 -2.30
C GLY A 72 11.57 19.12 -3.51
N GLU A 73 11.53 19.87 -4.61
CA GLU A 73 12.25 19.53 -5.85
C GLU A 73 13.78 19.49 -5.67
N ASP A 74 14.30 20.28 -4.72
CA ASP A 74 15.71 20.31 -4.30
C ASP A 74 16.10 19.12 -3.39
N GLY A 75 15.15 18.25 -3.05
CA GLY A 75 15.33 17.14 -2.13
C GLY A 75 15.18 17.50 -0.66
N THR A 76 14.87 18.76 -0.32
CA THR A 76 14.56 19.18 1.05
C THR A 76 13.36 18.38 1.57
N ARG A 77 13.45 17.90 2.81
CA ARG A 77 12.40 17.10 3.46
C ARG A 77 11.87 17.78 4.70
N LEU A 78 10.54 17.84 4.81
CA LEU A 78 9.81 18.29 5.99
C LEU A 78 8.95 17.11 6.49
N ASP A 79 9.19 16.66 7.71
CA ASP A 79 8.44 15.58 8.35
C ASP A 79 7.53 16.16 9.45
N PHE A 80 6.23 15.90 9.34
CA PHE A 80 5.21 16.35 10.26
C PHE A 80 4.58 15.14 10.95
N LYS A 81 4.76 15.04 12.27
CA LYS A 81 4.23 13.92 13.06
C LYS A 81 2.70 13.97 13.10
N GLY A 82 2.08 12.81 12.89
CA GLY A 82 0.66 12.58 13.10
C GLY A 82 0.34 12.32 14.57
N THR A 83 -0.76 12.89 15.04
CA THR A 83 -1.37 12.61 16.34
C THR A 83 -2.67 11.84 16.10
N ALA A 84 -2.84 10.70 16.76
CA ALA A 84 -4.07 9.91 16.62
C ALA A 84 -5.29 10.69 17.12
N LEU A 85 -6.39 10.59 16.38
CA LEU A 85 -7.71 11.08 16.75
C LEU A 85 -8.57 9.92 17.31
N PRO A 86 -9.76 10.19 17.88
CA PRO A 86 -10.61 9.15 18.46
C PRO A 86 -11.03 8.07 17.46
N GLU A 87 -11.21 8.43 16.19
CA GLU A 87 -11.59 7.52 15.13
C GLU A 87 -10.43 6.61 14.71
N ALA A 88 -10.71 5.32 14.55
CA ALA A 88 -9.70 4.34 14.18
C ALA A 88 -9.00 4.72 12.87
N ALA A 89 -7.67 4.71 12.91
CA ALA A 89 -6.78 5.09 11.81
C ALA A 89 -6.89 6.56 11.34
N HIS A 90 -7.53 7.44 12.10
CA HIS A 90 -7.56 8.89 11.83
C HIS A 90 -6.46 9.62 12.62
N TYR A 91 -5.79 10.56 11.97
CA TYR A 91 -4.68 11.30 12.52
C TYR A 91 -4.74 12.77 12.11
N LEU A 92 -4.11 13.62 12.91
CA LEU A 92 -3.94 15.04 12.64
C LEU A 92 -2.46 15.42 12.60
N ALA A 93 -2.03 16.17 11.59
CA ALA A 93 -0.71 16.78 11.52
C ALA A 93 -0.82 18.31 11.42
N SER A 94 -0.05 19.01 12.24
CA SER A 94 0.15 20.47 12.11
C SER A 94 1.32 20.73 11.17
N VAL A 95 1.06 21.39 10.04
CA VAL A 95 2.04 21.65 8.99
C VAL A 95 2.31 23.14 8.82
N VAL A 96 3.57 23.49 8.64
CA VAL A 96 4.02 24.83 8.25
C VAL A 96 4.97 24.64 7.07
N VAL A 97 4.59 25.16 5.92
CA VAL A 97 5.27 24.86 4.65
C VAL A 97 5.77 26.17 4.03
N PRO A 98 7.06 26.26 3.64
CA PRO A 98 7.56 27.41 2.91
C PRO A 98 7.16 27.33 1.43
N ASP A 99 7.40 28.43 0.70
CA ASP A 99 7.13 28.50 -0.72
C ASP A 99 7.85 27.40 -1.50
N GLY A 100 7.18 26.86 -2.52
CA GLY A 100 7.72 25.82 -3.39
C GLY A 100 6.69 24.80 -3.85
N VAL A 101 7.20 23.75 -4.49
CA VAL A 101 6.44 22.59 -4.93
C VAL A 101 6.91 21.38 -4.13
N TRP A 102 5.96 20.69 -3.51
CA TRP A 102 6.23 19.64 -2.54
C TRP A 102 5.47 18.37 -2.92
N LYS A 103 6.20 17.26 -3.08
CA LYS A 103 5.58 15.94 -3.09
C LYS A 103 5.10 15.61 -1.68
N VAL A 104 3.83 15.24 -1.53
CA VAL A 104 3.21 14.91 -0.24
C VAL A 104 3.07 13.39 -0.12
N GLU A 105 3.61 12.84 0.96
CA GLU A 105 3.57 11.41 1.26
C GLU A 105 3.03 11.17 2.67
N GLY A 106 2.22 10.13 2.85
CA GLY A 106 1.87 9.58 4.15
C GLY A 106 2.98 8.68 4.68
N VAL A 107 3.46 8.98 5.89
CA VAL A 107 4.37 8.12 6.65
C VAL A 107 3.51 7.17 7.48
N GLN A 108 3.69 5.86 7.29
CA GLN A 108 2.74 4.84 7.71
C GLN A 108 3.42 3.61 8.34
N GLY A 109 4.28 3.86 9.32
CA GLY A 109 4.89 2.85 10.20
C GLY A 109 5.59 1.73 9.42
N PRO A 110 5.12 0.47 9.54
CA PRO A 110 5.75 -0.68 8.88
C PRO A 110 5.53 -0.71 7.35
N PHE A 111 4.66 0.15 6.80
CA PHE A 111 4.33 0.17 5.39
C PHE A 111 5.19 1.18 4.62
N GLN A 112 5.31 0.97 3.31
CA GLN A 112 5.97 1.94 2.42
C GLN A 112 5.24 3.29 2.47
N PRO A 113 5.94 4.43 2.40
CA PRO A 113 5.28 5.73 2.28
C PRO A 113 4.30 5.75 1.10
N TYR A 114 3.14 6.36 1.31
CA TYR A 114 2.11 6.46 0.27
C TYR A 114 2.11 7.85 -0.34
N GLU A 115 2.28 7.97 -1.65
CA GLU A 115 2.24 9.27 -2.31
C GLU A 115 0.80 9.79 -2.44
N VAL A 116 0.50 10.83 -1.68
CA VAL A 116 -0.83 11.44 -1.62
C VAL A 116 -1.05 12.40 -2.77
N GLY A 117 -0.03 13.19 -3.13
CA GLY A 117 -0.22 14.27 -4.09
C GLY A 117 0.92 15.27 -4.16
N THR A 118 0.61 16.44 -4.70
CA THR A 118 1.54 17.56 -4.85
C THR A 118 0.94 18.83 -4.25
N LEU A 119 1.67 19.46 -3.34
CA LEU A 119 1.33 20.75 -2.76
C LEU A 119 2.16 21.85 -3.41
N THR A 120 1.51 22.91 -3.86
CA THR A 120 2.17 24.16 -4.26
C THR A 120 1.91 25.23 -3.21
N VAL A 121 2.95 25.93 -2.76
CA VAL A 121 2.89 27.05 -1.81
C VAL A 121 3.56 28.29 -2.44
N PRO A 122 2.88 29.45 -2.52
CA PRO A 122 1.46 29.59 -2.26
C PRO A 122 0.64 28.90 -3.35
N GLY A 123 -0.49 28.28 -3.00
CA GLY A 123 -1.24 27.47 -3.95
C GLY A 123 -2.16 26.46 -3.29
N ALA A 124 -2.32 25.30 -3.89
CA ALA A 124 -3.27 24.29 -3.42
C ALA A 124 -2.64 22.89 -3.43
N LEU A 125 -3.25 21.99 -2.66
CA LEU A 125 -2.93 20.57 -2.69
C LEU A 125 -3.71 19.88 -3.81
N ARG A 126 -3.00 19.21 -4.71
CA ARG A 126 -3.57 18.32 -5.73
C ARG A 126 -3.37 16.88 -5.31
N ILE A 127 -4.46 16.23 -4.92
CA ILE A 127 -4.47 14.81 -4.52
C ILE A 127 -4.39 13.94 -5.78
N LYS A 128 -3.56 12.89 -5.73
CA LYS A 128 -3.52 11.88 -6.80
C LYS A 128 -4.83 11.08 -6.80
N PRO A 129 -5.49 10.92 -7.95
CA PRO A 129 -6.65 10.06 -8.04
C PRO A 129 -6.32 8.63 -7.61
N VAL A 130 -7.22 8.02 -6.84
CA VAL A 130 -7.17 6.58 -6.57
C VAL A 130 -7.46 5.84 -7.89
N GLU A 131 -6.79 4.71 -8.12
CA GLU A 131 -7.04 3.90 -9.30
C GLU A 131 -8.51 3.42 -9.33
N PRO A 132 -9.23 3.52 -10.47
CA PRO A 132 -10.67 3.26 -10.52
C PRO A 132 -11.10 1.90 -9.96
N GLY A 133 -10.36 0.82 -10.26
CA GLY A 133 -10.69 -0.51 -9.74
C GLY A 133 -10.40 -0.70 -8.25
N LEU A 134 -9.53 0.13 -7.68
CA LEU A 134 -9.23 0.13 -6.25
C LEU A 134 -10.30 0.89 -5.47
N ALA A 135 -10.82 2.00 -6.02
CA ALA A 135 -11.90 2.76 -5.41
C ALA A 135 -13.17 1.89 -5.21
N ASP A 136 -13.53 1.09 -6.22
CA ASP A 136 -14.67 0.17 -6.13
C ASP A 136 -14.45 -0.92 -5.08
N ALA A 137 -13.25 -1.51 -5.03
CA ALA A 137 -12.89 -2.50 -4.03
C ALA A 137 -12.92 -1.91 -2.60
N ILE A 138 -12.50 -0.66 -2.46
CA ILE A 138 -12.57 0.08 -1.19
C ILE A 138 -14.02 0.31 -0.77
N ALA A 139 -14.86 0.78 -1.69
CA ALA A 139 -16.27 1.01 -1.43
C ALA A 139 -17.02 -0.27 -1.03
N GLN A 140 -16.59 -1.43 -1.53
CA GLN A 140 -17.15 -2.74 -1.20
C GLN A 140 -16.55 -3.36 0.08
N GLY A 141 -15.37 -2.91 0.51
CA GLY A 141 -14.60 -3.48 1.63
C GLY A 141 -14.89 -2.86 3.00
N GLY A 142 -15.94 -2.05 3.12
CA GLY A 142 -16.28 -1.35 4.37
C GLY A 142 -16.90 -2.29 5.41
N HIS A 143 -16.11 -2.75 6.37
CA HIS A 143 -16.62 -3.30 7.62
C HIS A 143 -17.02 -2.16 8.59
N ASP A 144 -17.76 -2.48 9.65
CA ASP A 144 -18.28 -1.54 10.68
C ASP A 144 -17.19 -0.93 11.61
N TYR A 145 -16.05 -0.49 11.07
CA TYR A 145 -14.97 0.13 11.86
C TYR A 145 -15.28 1.55 12.32
N TRP A 146 -16.15 2.24 11.57
CA TRP A 146 -16.41 3.66 11.74
C TRP A 146 -17.90 3.94 11.90
N GLY A 147 -18.22 4.97 12.67
CA GLY A 147 -19.57 5.52 12.79
C GLY A 147 -19.80 6.64 11.79
N ASP A 148 -20.30 7.77 12.30
CA ASP A 148 -20.61 8.96 11.49
C ASP A 148 -19.35 9.61 10.88
N VAL A 149 -18.23 9.55 11.60
CA VAL A 149 -16.92 10.07 11.14
C VAL A 149 -16.11 8.91 10.55
N ARG A 150 -15.74 9.02 9.28
CA ARG A 150 -15.11 7.96 8.49
C ARG A 150 -14.27 8.52 7.34
N PRO A 151 -13.38 7.71 6.74
CA PRO A 151 -12.56 8.17 5.63
C PRO A 151 -13.39 8.61 4.42
N PRO A 152 -12.89 9.56 3.59
CA PRO A 152 -13.54 9.97 2.36
C PRO A 152 -13.80 8.79 1.42
N GLY A 153 -15.00 8.72 0.83
CA GLY A 153 -15.39 7.67 -0.11
C GLY A 153 -16.04 6.44 0.53
N PHE A 154 -16.14 6.36 1.86
CA PHE A 154 -16.81 5.27 2.57
C PHE A 154 -18.25 5.63 2.94
N ALA A 155 -19.17 4.70 2.68
CA ALA A 155 -20.56 4.82 3.10
C ALA A 155 -20.70 4.62 4.63
N PRO A 156 -21.76 5.17 5.26
CA PRO A 156 -22.09 4.81 6.64
C PRO A 156 -22.33 3.31 6.78
N GLY A 157 -21.73 2.69 7.80
CA GLY A 157 -22.07 1.33 8.22
C GLY A 157 -23.36 1.32 9.06
N ASP A 158 -23.98 0.15 9.19
CA ASP A 158 -25.24 -0.05 9.93
C ASP A 158 -25.07 -0.02 11.46
N GLY A 159 -23.86 0.29 11.93
CA GLY A 159 -23.63 0.88 13.25
C GLY A 159 -23.44 -0.12 14.38
N THR A 160 -22.21 -0.57 14.60
CA THR A 160 -21.68 -0.85 15.95
C THR A 160 -20.16 -0.64 15.94
N ALA A 161 -19.70 0.62 15.90
CA ALA A 161 -18.27 0.92 15.94
C ALA A 161 -17.66 0.33 17.22
N ALA A 162 -16.69 -0.57 17.06
CA ALA A 162 -15.96 -1.15 18.18
C ALA A 162 -15.08 -0.08 18.85
N PRO A 163 -15.04 -0.01 20.18
CA PRO A 163 -14.16 0.92 20.87
C PRO A 163 -12.70 0.53 20.61
N ALA A 164 -11.91 1.47 20.07
CA ALA A 164 -10.46 1.37 20.02
C ALA A 164 -9.89 1.23 21.46
N PRO A 165 -8.78 0.50 21.68
CA PRO A 165 -8.22 0.34 23.02
C PRO A 165 -7.71 1.68 23.59
N GLY A 166 -8.19 2.02 24.79
CA GLY A 166 -7.86 3.23 25.58
C GLY A 166 -6.38 3.31 26.02
N SER A 167 -5.91 4.34 26.72
CA SER A 167 -6.57 5.30 27.59
C SER A 167 -5.66 6.53 27.76
N GLY A 168 -6.22 7.73 27.77
CA GLY A 168 -5.53 8.95 28.17
C GLY A 168 -6.54 9.90 28.81
N THR A 169 -6.56 9.92 30.14
CA THR A 169 -7.40 10.76 30.99
C THR A 169 -7.39 12.22 30.54
N ALA A 170 -8.57 12.75 30.21
CA ALA A 170 -8.76 14.16 29.92
C ALA A 170 -8.40 15.01 31.15
N ALA A 171 -7.50 15.97 30.96
CA ALA A 171 -7.22 17.00 31.95
C ALA A 171 -8.38 18.02 31.97
N THR A 172 -8.95 18.19 33.15
CA THR A 172 -9.95 19.19 33.51
C THR A 172 -9.48 20.62 33.19
N ALA A 173 -10.29 21.37 32.44
CA ALA A 173 -10.22 22.83 32.40
C ALA A 173 -11.57 23.43 32.81
N VAL A 174 -11.48 24.39 33.72
CA VAL A 174 -12.54 25.03 34.52
C VAL A 174 -13.45 25.93 33.66
N PRO A 175 -14.79 25.94 33.86
CA PRO A 175 -15.65 26.94 33.24
C PRO A 175 -15.73 28.21 34.08
N GLY A 176 -15.42 29.35 33.45
CA GLY A 176 -15.65 30.70 33.96
C GLY A 176 -16.94 31.30 33.39
N PHE A 177 -17.68 31.97 34.27
CA PHE A 177 -19.06 32.46 34.15
C PHE A 177 -19.30 33.50 33.05
N GLY A 178 -20.52 33.48 32.50
CA GLY A 178 -21.11 34.53 31.67
C GLY A 178 -22.62 34.28 31.46
N GLU A 179 -23.41 34.78 32.42
CA GLU A 179 -24.88 34.85 32.44
C GLU A 179 -25.48 35.51 31.18
N GLY A 180 -26.66 35.04 30.75
CA GLY A 180 -27.45 35.81 29.78
C GLY A 180 -28.65 35.12 29.14
N THR A 181 -29.70 34.90 29.94
CA THR A 181 -31.13 34.91 29.55
C THR A 181 -31.74 33.81 28.65
N ALA A 182 -32.85 33.30 29.19
CA ALA A 182 -33.75 32.30 28.65
C ALA A 182 -34.68 32.82 27.54
N ALA A 183 -35.11 31.92 26.65
CA ALA A 183 -36.46 31.93 26.08
C ALA A 183 -36.90 30.51 25.69
N THR A 184 -38.08 30.16 26.19
CA THR A 184 -38.83 28.91 26.08
C THR A 184 -39.63 28.81 24.77
N ALA A 185 -40.08 27.58 24.45
CA ALA A 185 -41.18 27.18 23.55
C ALA A 185 -40.73 26.72 22.14
N ALA A 186 -41.28 25.67 21.53
CA ALA A 186 -42.36 24.75 21.86
C ALA A 186 -42.21 23.47 21.00
N ALA A 187 -42.92 22.43 21.43
CA ALA A 187 -43.05 21.13 20.81
C ALA A 187 -43.70 21.16 19.40
N GLY A 188 -43.28 20.21 18.56
CA GLY A 188 -43.96 19.85 17.32
C GLY A 188 -43.70 18.39 17.00
N SER A 189 -44.71 17.55 17.17
CA SER A 189 -44.76 16.13 16.87
C SER A 189 -45.42 15.85 15.51
N GLY A 190 -45.00 14.76 14.87
CA GLY A 190 -45.60 14.17 13.66
C GLY A 190 -44.51 13.80 12.66
N GLY A 191 -44.36 12.59 12.13
CA GLY A 191 -45.23 11.42 12.07
C GLY A 191 -45.08 10.79 10.67
N SER A 192 -44.88 9.46 10.62
CA SER A 192 -45.02 8.57 9.44
C SER A 192 -43.94 8.64 8.36
N ALA A 193 -43.67 7.64 7.52
CA ALA A 193 -43.68 6.17 7.52
C ALA A 193 -43.16 5.78 6.10
N SER A 194 -42.38 4.70 6.00
CA SER A 194 -41.86 4.01 4.79
C SER A 194 -42.99 3.56 3.80
N PRO A 195 -42.78 2.96 2.58
CA PRO A 195 -41.66 2.08 2.18
C PRO A 195 -41.23 1.91 0.67
N SER A 196 -40.13 1.16 0.51
CA SER A 196 -39.80 0.11 -0.50
C SER A 196 -39.60 0.40 -1.99
N ALA A 197 -38.45 -0.08 -2.53
CA ALA A 197 -38.39 -0.90 -3.75
C ALA A 197 -37.08 -1.72 -3.83
N GLN A 198 -37.22 -3.04 -3.94
CA GLN A 198 -36.19 -4.01 -4.28
C GLN A 198 -35.86 -3.97 -5.78
N VAL A 199 -34.59 -4.17 -6.15
CA VAL A 199 -34.20 -4.77 -7.45
C VAL A 199 -32.99 -5.68 -7.22
N GLY A 200 -33.16 -6.97 -7.51
CA GLY A 200 -32.09 -7.97 -7.52
C GLY A 200 -31.29 -7.96 -8.82
N GLY A 201 -30.04 -8.42 -8.74
CA GLY A 201 -29.17 -8.57 -9.90
C GLY A 201 -28.03 -9.54 -9.62
N SER A 202 -28.13 -10.72 -10.22
CA SER A 202 -27.16 -11.81 -10.25
C SER A 202 -25.82 -11.40 -10.90
N GLY A 203 -24.70 -11.57 -10.18
CA GLY A 203 -23.35 -11.37 -10.72
C GLY A 203 -22.64 -12.71 -10.93
N GLY A 204 -22.56 -13.17 -12.18
CA GLY A 204 -21.78 -14.33 -12.60
C GLY A 204 -20.28 -14.04 -12.60
N VAL A 205 -19.49 -15.06 -12.22
CA VAL A 205 -18.02 -14.98 -12.22
C VAL A 205 -17.50 -14.94 -13.66
N PRO A 206 -16.72 -13.93 -14.06
CA PRO A 206 -16.26 -13.82 -15.44
C PRO A 206 -15.15 -14.82 -15.76
N ALA A 207 -15.28 -15.46 -16.94
CA ALA A 207 -14.50 -16.59 -17.42
C ALA A 207 -12.98 -16.34 -17.60
N TYR A 208 -12.49 -15.11 -17.42
CA TYR A 208 -11.05 -14.83 -17.53
C TYR A 208 -10.24 -15.28 -16.30
N MET A 209 -10.89 -15.57 -15.17
CA MET A 209 -10.22 -16.18 -14.00
C MET A 209 -9.78 -17.64 -14.24
N LEU A 210 -10.26 -18.31 -15.30
CA LEU A 210 -9.82 -19.66 -15.66
C LEU A 210 -8.55 -19.71 -16.52
N LEU A 211 -8.04 -18.58 -17.03
CA LEU A 211 -6.86 -18.56 -17.91
C LEU A 211 -5.51 -18.38 -17.20
N LEU A 212 -5.49 -17.93 -15.94
CA LEU A 212 -4.23 -17.71 -15.20
C LEU A 212 -3.68 -18.96 -14.49
N ALA A 213 -4.44 -20.05 -14.42
CA ALA A 213 -3.96 -21.32 -13.86
C ALA A 213 -3.11 -22.17 -14.84
N ALA A 214 -3.09 -21.84 -16.14
CA ALA A 214 -2.45 -22.68 -17.17
C ALA A 214 -1.04 -22.24 -17.59
N ALA A 215 -0.60 -21.01 -17.28
CA ALA A 215 0.68 -20.48 -17.77
C ALA A 215 1.89 -20.77 -16.86
N GLY A 216 1.68 -21.11 -15.58
CA GLY A 216 2.76 -21.39 -14.63
C GLY A 216 3.41 -22.78 -14.75
N GLY A 217 2.74 -23.74 -15.40
CA GLY A 217 3.20 -25.13 -15.48
C GLY A 217 4.24 -25.42 -16.56
N ALA A 218 4.36 -24.58 -17.59
CA ALA A 218 5.18 -24.90 -18.77
C ALA A 218 6.69 -24.63 -18.59
N VAL A 219 7.09 -23.80 -17.62
CA VAL A 219 8.51 -23.45 -17.41
C VAL A 219 9.26 -24.51 -16.60
N VAL A 220 8.56 -25.27 -15.73
CA VAL A 220 9.18 -26.33 -14.92
C VAL A 220 9.47 -27.59 -15.75
N ALA A 221 8.70 -27.85 -16.82
CA ALA A 221 8.93 -29.00 -17.70
C ALA A 221 10.17 -28.86 -18.60
N TRP A 222 10.63 -27.63 -18.87
CA TRP A 222 11.79 -27.39 -19.76
C TRP A 222 13.14 -27.67 -19.08
N ALA A 223 13.20 -27.63 -17.75
CA ALA A 223 14.42 -27.89 -16.99
C ALA A 223 14.63 -29.39 -16.64
N ALA A 224 13.61 -30.23 -16.76
CA ALA A 224 13.66 -31.63 -16.33
C ALA A 224 13.86 -32.65 -17.47
N LEU A 225 13.61 -32.28 -18.73
CA LEU A 225 13.73 -33.19 -19.89
C LEU A 225 14.94 -32.81 -20.75
N GLY A 226 16.12 -33.26 -20.32
CA GLY A 226 17.36 -33.13 -21.07
C GLY A 226 17.22 -33.69 -22.49
N LEU A 227 17.18 -32.81 -23.49
CA LEU A 227 17.30 -33.17 -24.90
C LEU A 227 18.61 -32.61 -25.47
N PRO A 228 19.45 -33.46 -26.09
CA PRO A 228 20.73 -33.04 -26.65
C PRO A 228 20.51 -32.44 -28.04
N VAL A 229 20.57 -31.11 -28.13
CA VAL A 229 20.56 -30.43 -29.44
C VAL A 229 21.99 -30.35 -29.99
N ALA A 230 22.27 -31.29 -30.89
CA ALA A 230 23.04 -31.16 -32.12
C ALA A 230 24.12 -30.05 -32.23
N ARG A 231 25.40 -30.45 -32.25
CA ARG A 231 26.55 -29.74 -32.86
C ARG A 231 27.71 -30.77 -32.84
N ARG A 232 28.47 -31.11 -33.88
CA ARG A 232 28.80 -30.52 -35.18
C ARG A 232 29.31 -31.64 -36.10
N ARG A 233 28.77 -31.73 -37.31
CA ARG A 233 29.49 -32.28 -38.48
C ARG A 233 30.31 -31.14 -39.08
N ARG A 234 31.62 -31.34 -39.24
CA ARG A 234 32.57 -30.74 -40.21
C ARG A 234 33.91 -30.49 -39.53
N ARG A 235 34.89 -31.37 -39.77
CA ARG A 235 36.14 -31.02 -40.48
C ARG A 235 36.93 -32.31 -40.74
N ARG A 236 36.91 -32.75 -42.00
CA ARG A 236 37.86 -33.69 -42.59
C ARG A 236 38.83 -32.84 -43.43
N GLU A 237 40.07 -33.31 -43.56
CA GLU A 237 41.21 -32.77 -44.37
C GLU A 237 41.92 -31.54 -43.75
N ALA A 238 43.25 -31.44 -43.66
CA ALA A 238 44.38 -32.24 -44.18
C ALA A 238 45.69 -31.94 -43.40
N GLU A 239 46.56 -32.97 -43.27
CA GLU A 239 48.06 -33.02 -43.35
C GLU A 239 49.01 -32.09 -42.52
N PRO A 240 50.35 -32.35 -42.46
CA PRO A 240 51.16 -33.52 -42.84
C PRO A 240 52.21 -33.98 -41.78
N GLU A 241 52.94 -35.05 -42.18
CA GLU A 241 54.20 -35.64 -41.72
C GLU A 241 55.09 -34.94 -40.65
N ARG A 242 55.58 -35.76 -39.70
CA ARG A 242 57.02 -35.85 -39.35
C ARG A 242 57.33 -37.21 -38.70
N SER A 243 57.91 -38.10 -39.51
CA SER A 243 59.20 -38.82 -39.42
C SER A 243 59.89 -39.08 -38.04
N PRO A 244 60.86 -40.01 -37.96
CA PRO A 244 60.78 -41.33 -37.31
C PRO A 244 61.67 -41.41 -36.06
N GLU A 245 61.99 -42.63 -35.61
CA GLU A 245 63.04 -42.99 -34.62
C GLU A 245 62.51 -42.92 -33.16
N ASP A 246 62.34 -44.01 -32.42
CA ASP A 246 63.42 -44.90 -32.00
C ASP A 246 62.98 -46.36 -31.74
N THR A 247 63.94 -47.23 -32.02
CA THR A 247 64.02 -48.68 -31.85
C THR A 247 64.13 -49.11 -30.39
N ILE A 248 63.66 -50.32 -30.02
CA ILE A 248 64.47 -51.37 -29.37
C ILE A 248 63.72 -52.71 -29.43
N VAL A 249 64.39 -53.64 -30.10
CA VAL A 249 64.12 -55.09 -30.15
C VAL A 249 64.84 -55.73 -28.97
N ILE A 250 64.19 -56.64 -28.25
CA ILE A 250 64.89 -57.72 -27.54
C ILE A 250 64.17 -59.03 -27.90
N SER A 251 64.89 -59.90 -28.61
CA SER A 251 64.58 -61.32 -28.78
C SER A 251 65.71 -62.11 -28.14
N GLY A 252 65.35 -63.15 -27.38
CA GLY A 252 66.25 -64.05 -26.66
C GLY A 252 65.56 -64.64 -25.45
#